data_AF-A0A1C5V605-F1
#
_entry.id   AF-A0A1C5V605-F1
#
_cell.length_a   1.000
_cell.length_b   1.000
_cell.length_c   1.000
_cell.angle_alpha   90.00
_cell.angle_beta   90.00
_cell.angle_gamma   90.00
#
_symmetry.space_group_name_H-M   'P 1'
#
loop_
_entity.id
_entity.type
_entity.pdbx_description
1 polymer ?
#
loop_
_entity_poly.entity_id
_entity_poly.type
_entity_poly.pdbx_seq_one_letter_code
_entity_poly.pdbx_strand_id
1 'polypeptide(L)'
;MEVTERMREFMNDLIGERMEQVYQEKDGVQYDPFNEELELKLQKVLRKLSPEQGKIVFDYITETSNKCSDLNEFYYRMGLRDGLILKEAIQAMLDILTE
;
A
#
# COMPACT_ATOMS: atom_id res chain seq x y z
N MET A 1 -2.09 30.02 -20.61
CA MET A 1 -1.82 28.68 -21.19
C MET A 1 -0.53 28.05 -20.67
N GLU A 2 0.56 28.79 -20.41
CA GLU A 2 1.80 28.21 -19.83
C GLU A 2 1.68 27.82 -18.34
N VAL A 3 0.91 28.59 -17.56
CA VAL A 3 0.69 28.36 -16.12
C VAL A 3 -0.05 27.04 -15.87
N THR A 4 -1.02 26.71 -16.73
CA THR A 4 -1.88 25.53 -16.57
C THR A 4 -1.14 24.22 -16.83
N GLU A 5 -0.16 24.23 -17.74
CA GLU A 5 0.63 23.06 -18.11
C GLU A 5 1.67 22.74 -17.04
N ARG A 6 2.40 23.76 -16.55
CA ARG A 6 3.29 23.63 -15.38
C ARG A 6 2.55 23.19 -14.12
N MET A 7 1.34 23.68 -13.89
CA MET A 7 0.55 23.26 -12.73
C MET A 7 0.14 21.78 -12.83
N ARG A 8 -0.14 21.31 -14.06
CA ARG A 8 -0.47 19.91 -14.33
C ARG A 8 0.73 18.98 -14.14
N GLU A 9 1.91 19.40 -14.60
CA GLU A 9 3.17 18.69 -14.34
C GLU A 9 3.44 18.60 -12.83
N PHE A 10 3.35 19.72 -12.10
CA PHE A 10 3.54 19.75 -10.64
C PHE A 10 2.58 18.80 -9.90
N MET A 11 1.30 18.73 -10.30
CA MET A 11 0.36 17.78 -9.71
C MET A 11 0.73 16.33 -9.98
N ASN A 12 1.16 16.01 -11.21
CA ASN A 12 1.57 14.66 -11.56
C ASN A 12 2.83 14.25 -10.79
N ASP A 13 3.79 15.16 -10.64
CA ASP A 13 5.01 14.93 -9.87
C ASP A 13 4.70 14.70 -8.38
N LEU A 14 3.82 15.53 -7.79
CA LEU A 14 3.39 15.38 -6.39
C LEU A 14 2.68 14.04 -6.15
N ILE A 15 1.82 13.61 -7.08
CA ILE A 15 1.17 12.29 -7.02
C ILE A 15 2.23 11.18 -7.13
N GLY A 16 3.20 11.32 -8.04
CA GLY A 16 4.31 10.40 -8.22
C GLY A 16 5.15 10.24 -6.96
N GLU A 17 5.62 11.34 -6.38
CA GLU A 17 6.39 11.34 -5.13
C GLU A 17 5.60 10.72 -3.98
N ARG A 18 4.29 10.99 -3.89
CA ARG A 18 3.47 10.44 -2.81
C ARG A 18 3.21 8.95 -2.97
N MET A 19 3.01 8.48 -4.20
CA MET A 19 2.98 7.05 -4.49
C MET A 19 4.33 6.42 -4.12
N GLU A 20 5.44 7.01 -4.53
CA GLU A 20 6.77 6.52 -4.20
C GLU A 20 7.01 6.44 -2.68
N GLN A 21 6.59 7.42 -1.89
CA GLN A 21 6.69 7.38 -0.43
C GLN A 21 5.78 6.35 0.26
N VAL A 22 4.67 5.97 -0.39
CA VAL A 22 3.76 4.94 0.14
C VAL A 22 4.26 3.54 -0.20
N TYR A 23 4.92 3.36 -1.35
CA TYR A 23 5.41 2.06 -1.80
C TYR A 23 6.90 1.82 -1.51
N GLN A 24 7.69 2.86 -1.27
CA GLN A 24 9.03 2.74 -0.70
C GLN A 24 8.93 2.84 0.82
N GLU A 25 9.12 1.70 1.47
CA GLU A 25 9.37 1.68 2.90
C GLU A 25 10.62 2.50 3.23
N LYS A 26 10.61 3.05 4.45
CA LYS A 26 11.65 3.89 5.05
C LYS A 26 13.07 3.57 4.55
N ASP A 27 13.79 4.64 4.21
CA ASP A 27 15.24 4.63 4.00
C ASP A 27 15.73 3.82 2.79
N GLY A 28 14.91 3.68 1.75
CA GLY A 28 15.32 3.11 0.45
C GLY A 28 15.48 1.59 0.46
N VAL A 29 14.97 0.92 1.49
CA VAL A 29 14.89 -0.54 1.54
C VAL A 29 13.61 -0.94 0.81
N GLN A 30 13.77 -1.62 -0.31
CA GLN A 30 12.64 -2.26 -0.99
C GLN A 30 12.00 -3.26 -0.02
N TYR A 31 10.71 -3.09 0.25
CA TYR A 31 9.93 -4.09 0.97
C TYR A 31 10.06 -5.41 0.23
N ASP A 32 10.77 -6.37 0.83
CA ASP A 32 10.69 -7.76 0.42
C ASP A 32 9.51 -8.38 1.18
N PRO A 33 8.35 -8.58 0.51
CA PRO A 33 7.18 -9.16 1.17
C PRO A 33 7.44 -10.59 1.67
N PHE A 34 8.54 -11.23 1.25
CA PHE A 34 8.83 -12.63 1.55
C PHE A 34 10.23 -12.83 2.12
N ASN A 35 10.32 -12.96 3.45
CA ASN A 35 11.56 -13.33 4.12
C ASN A 35 11.73 -14.87 4.14
N GLU A 36 12.47 -15.40 3.17
CA GLU A 36 12.72 -16.84 3.01
C GLU A 36 13.36 -17.48 4.27
N GLU A 37 14.28 -16.78 4.93
CA GLU A 37 14.94 -17.31 6.14
C GLU A 37 13.94 -17.50 7.29
N LEU A 38 13.03 -16.54 7.46
CA LEU A 38 11.99 -16.58 8.49
C LEU A 38 10.97 -17.69 8.18
N GLU A 39 10.57 -17.84 6.93
CA GLU A 39 9.66 -18.90 6.47
C GLU A 39 10.25 -20.30 6.77
N LEU A 40 11.55 -20.50 6.46
CA LEU A 40 12.25 -21.74 6.79
C LEU A 40 12.31 -22.02 8.30
N LYS A 41 12.48 -20.99 9.13
CA LYS A 41 12.44 -21.13 10.60
C LYS A 41 11.04 -21.51 11.08
N LEU A 42 10.00 -20.88 10.56
CA LEU A 42 8.61 -21.19 10.87
C LEU A 42 8.27 -22.64 10.51
N GLN A 43 8.62 -23.08 9.30
CA GLN A 43 8.38 -24.47 8.87
C GLN A 43 9.07 -25.50 9.78
N LYS A 44 10.30 -25.23 10.24
CA LYS A 44 11.01 -26.10 11.19
C LYS A 44 10.29 -26.21 12.54
N VAL A 45 9.65 -25.13 12.99
CA VAL A 45 8.85 -25.13 14.22
C VAL A 45 7.55 -25.90 14.01
N LEU A 46 6.82 -25.64 12.93
CA LEU A 46 5.57 -26.32 12.62
C LEU A 46 5.73 -27.84 12.51
N ARG A 47 6.84 -28.33 11.95
CA ARG A 47 7.15 -29.78 11.87
C ARG A 47 7.36 -30.45 13.23
N LYS A 48 7.65 -29.71 14.28
CA LYS A 48 7.83 -30.24 15.65
C LYS A 48 6.53 -30.28 16.46
N LEU A 49 5.48 -29.62 15.98
CA LEU A 49 4.18 -29.61 16.64
C LEU A 49 3.42 -30.91 16.37
N SER A 50 2.55 -31.29 17.31
CA SER A 50 1.55 -32.31 17.02
C SER A 50 0.59 -31.83 15.93
N PRO A 51 -0.08 -32.73 15.19
CA PRO A 51 -1.04 -32.34 14.15
C PRO A 51 -2.14 -31.37 14.64
N GLU A 52 -2.66 -31.60 15.85
CA GLU A 52 -3.68 -30.74 16.48
C GLU A 52 -3.15 -29.32 16.73
N GLN A 53 -1.94 -29.21 17.30
CA GLN A 53 -1.29 -27.93 17.59
C GLN A 53 -0.91 -27.20 16.30
N GLY A 54 -0.39 -27.93 15.31
CA GLY A 54 -0.03 -27.39 14.00
C GLY A 54 -1.25 -26.80 13.30
N LYS A 55 -2.40 -27.47 13.37
CA LYS A 55 -3.65 -26.98 12.80
C LYS A 55 -4.12 -25.67 13.45
N ILE A 56 -4.11 -25.59 14.79
CA ILE A 56 -4.50 -24.35 15.51
C ILE A 56 -3.61 -23.18 15.08
N VAL A 57 -2.29 -23.39 15.01
CA VAL A 57 -1.33 -22.34 14.62
C VAL A 57 -1.54 -21.93 13.16
N PHE A 58 -1.73 -22.91 12.26
CA PHE A 58 -1.97 -22.65 10.84
C PHE A 58 -3.26 -21.85 10.60
N ASP A 59 -4.35 -22.21 11.27
CA ASP A 59 -5.64 -21.53 11.15
C ASP A 59 -5.52 -20.07 11.64
N TYR A 60 -4.84 -19.84 12.77
CA TYR A 60 -4.59 -18.49 13.29
C TYR A 60 -3.74 -17.62 12.35
N ILE A 61 -2.65 -18.18 11.80
CA ILE A 61 -1.80 -17.46 10.84
C ILE A 61 -2.61 -17.10 9.59
N THR A 62 -3.39 -18.06 9.06
CA THR A 62 -4.21 -17.86 7.87
C THR A 62 -5.25 -16.76 8.09
N GLU A 63 -5.98 -16.80 9.22
CA GLU A 63 -6.97 -15.79 9.55
C GLU A 63 -6.34 -14.40 9.71
N THR A 64 -5.19 -14.32 10.38
CA THR A 64 -4.48 -13.05 10.59
C THR A 64 -3.97 -12.48 9.27
N SER A 65 -3.34 -13.30 8.41
CA SER A 65 -2.86 -12.87 7.10
C SER A 65 -3.99 -12.38 6.21
N ASN A 66 -5.13 -13.08 6.18
CA ASN A 66 -6.30 -12.65 5.41
C ASN A 66 -6.83 -11.29 5.92
N LYS A 67 -6.97 -11.10 7.24
CA LYS A 67 -7.39 -9.81 7.80
C LYS A 67 -6.42 -8.67 7.48
N CYS A 68 -5.12 -8.93 7.51
CA CYS A 68 -4.10 -7.94 7.12
C CYS A 68 -4.19 -7.60 5.63
N SER A 69 -4.47 -8.60 4.78
CA SER A 69 -4.69 -8.38 3.35
C SER A 69 -5.93 -7.52 3.09
N ASP A 70 -7.06 -7.85 3.72
CA ASP A 70 -8.31 -7.09 3.59
C ASP A 70 -8.14 -5.64 4.06
N LEU A 71 -7.38 -5.43 5.14
CA LEU A 71 -7.10 -4.11 5.68
C LEU A 71 -6.18 -3.31 4.76
N ASN A 72 -5.14 -3.92 4.19
CA ASN A 72 -4.27 -3.28 3.21
C ASN A 72 -5.03 -2.89 1.95
N GLU A 73 -5.90 -3.77 1.44
CA GLU A 73 -6.75 -3.47 0.29
C GLU A 73 -7.73 -2.32 0.60
N PHE A 74 -8.30 -2.30 1.81
CA PHE A 74 -9.17 -1.22 2.27
C PHE A 74 -8.42 0.13 2.27
N TYR A 75 -7.22 0.20 2.84
CA TYR A 75 -6.43 1.43 2.87
C TYR A 75 -6.00 1.87 1.47
N TYR A 76 -5.65 0.95 0.58
CA TYR A 76 -5.36 1.27 -0.82
C TYR A 76 -6.57 1.91 -1.51
N ARG A 77 -7.77 1.33 -1.35
CA ARG A 77 -9.01 1.85 -1.94
C ARG A 77 -9.37 3.23 -1.37
N MET A 78 -9.20 3.43 -0.06
CA MET A 78 -9.42 4.73 0.59
C MET A 78 -8.45 5.79 0.06
N GLY A 79 -7.15 5.50 0.01
CA GLY A 79 -6.15 6.41 -0.53
C GLY A 79 -6.39 6.77 -1.99
N LEU A 80 -6.77 5.79 -2.82
CA LEU A 80 -7.13 6.04 -4.22
C LEU A 80 -8.36 6.95 -4.34
N ARG A 81 -9.40 6.71 -3.53
CA ARG A 81 -10.61 7.54 -3.50
C ARG A 81 -10.28 8.98 -3.13
N ASP A 82 -9.52 9.17 -2.06
CA ASP A 82 -9.12 10.50 -1.60
C ASP A 82 -8.27 11.23 -2.66
N GLY A 83 -7.37 10.49 -3.34
CA GLY A 83 -6.60 11.01 -4.46
C GLY A 83 -7.45 11.47 -5.65
N LEU A 84 -8.52 10.73 -5.99
CA LEU A 84 -9.46 11.12 -7.04
C LEU A 84 -10.25 12.38 -6.66
N ILE A 85 -10.74 12.47 -5.41
CA ILE A 85 -11.44 13.65 -4.90
C ILE A 85 -10.52 14.88 -4.94
N LEU A 86 -9.26 14.72 -4.53
CA LEU A 86 -8.28 15.80 -4.55
C LEU A 86 -8.02 16.28 -5.99
N LYS A 87 -7.88 15.35 -6.94
CA LYS A 87 -7.72 15.69 -8.36
C LYS A 87 -8.90 16.50 -8.90
N GLU A 88 -10.13 16.09 -8.58
CA GLU A 88 -11.35 16.82 -8.98
C GLU A 88 -11.39 18.23 -8.37
N ALA A 89 -11.07 18.35 -7.09
CA ALA A 89 -11.03 19.64 -6.40
C ALA A 89 -9.99 20.60 -7.02
N ILE A 90 -8.80 20.10 -7.36
CA ILE A 90 -7.78 20.92 -8.00
C ILE A 90 -8.19 21.32 -9.42
N GLN A 91 -8.80 20.41 -10.19
CA GLN A 91 -9.30 20.74 -11.53
C GLN A 91 -10.35 21.86 -11.45
N ALA A 92 -11.30 21.78 -10.51
CA ALA A 92 -12.30 22.82 -10.32
C ALA A 92 -11.67 24.18 -9.95
N MET A 93 -10.64 24.20 -9.10
CA MET A 93 -9.90 25.42 -8.78
C MET A 93 -9.16 26.00 -9.99
N LEU A 94 -8.54 25.14 -10.81
CA LEU A 94 -7.84 25.56 -12.02
C LEU A 94 -8.80 26.19 -13.03
N ASP A 95 -9.96 25.56 -13.24
CA ASP A 95 -10.98 26.06 -14.16
C ASP A 95 -11.40 27.49 -13.77
N ILE A 96 -11.69 27.73 -12.49
CA ILE A 96 -12.02 29.07 -11.94
C ILE A 96 -10.89 30.09 -12.15
N LEU A 97 -9.62 29.67 -12.01
CA LEU A 97 -8.47 30.55 -12.18
C LEU A 97 -8.12 30.84 -13.64
N THR A 98 -8.71 30.09 -14.58
CA THR A 98 -8.51 30.24 -16.03
C THR A 98 -9.71 30.81 -16.78
N GLU A 99 -10.84 31.02 -16.11
CA GLU A 99 -11.91 31.95 -16.51
C GLU A 99 -11.47 33.42 -16.34
#